data_AF-A0A1H7NR91-F1
#
_entry.id   AF-A0A1H7NR91-F1
#
_cell.length_a   1.000
_cell.length_b   1.000
_cell.length_c   1.000
_cell.angle_alpha   90.00
_cell.angle_beta   90.00
_cell.angle_gamma   90.00
#
_symmetry.space_group_name_H-M   'P 1'
#
loop_
_entity.id
_entity.type
_entity.pdbx_description
1 polymer ?
#
loop_
_entity_poly.entity_id
_entity_poly.type
_entity_poly.pdbx_seq_one_letter_code
_entity_poly.pdbx_strand_id
1 'polypeptide(L)'
;MDRKTFLSYLGTGATALAAASAGLGVLEGKASAMSGTANHLFGFKTNRVSGYFEPIEPTKADQLVLPKNFKYDVIAAFDDVINPAGEKFGSGCDYNAFFPLKGSNVRGLLVNNHEYSTIFSIGPVKDGKMTADQIHKNLYYQGMSVIEVYRDEKGVWKMDTTSTHARRINGFSKFDITGPAKGIPALKGATTATGTFANCSGGVTLWNTVLSCEENFEDTAAVSNLPDTHYGWVVEVDPFDKSFLKKHTALGRFNHENTAMGLAADGRIVVYMGDDKKDACVYKFISKHKYDKSKGRANSALLEDGTLYVANLKSGKWQPVTLEAVNKATTEDKELQAKFKSQGDVVTYCQEAARLVGGTPTDRPEDIEISPFDNTVFVCHTNNDNHGNIHGHITRIFEAGNDLAAMEFDFEIFAAGGRQSGFSSPDNLAFDSNGDLWVVTDISSSSQNKGVHKSFMNNGLFVIPTSGPEQGVALQFASGPVESELTGPFFTPDEQTLFLSVQHPGENTEDLSKPTSTWPHRSGEKMARCAVVAISGFKLE
;
A
#
# COMPACT_ATOMS: atom_id res chain seq x y z
N MET A 1 6.06 -27.49 4.52
CA MET A 1 4.77 -27.80 5.19
C MET A 1 3.97 -28.68 4.23
N ASP A 2 3.34 -29.77 4.67
CA ASP A 2 2.66 -30.69 3.74
C ASP A 2 1.23 -30.21 3.39
N ARG A 3 0.69 -30.70 2.27
CA ARG A 3 -0.64 -30.37 1.75
C ARG A 3 -1.79 -30.64 2.73
N LYS A 4 -1.63 -31.54 3.71
CA LYS A 4 -2.62 -31.79 4.77
C LYS A 4 -2.60 -30.71 5.84
N THR A 5 -1.45 -30.11 6.13
CA THR A 5 -1.38 -28.96 7.06
C THR A 5 -2.07 -27.74 6.48
N PHE A 6 -1.90 -27.46 5.18
CA PHE A 6 -2.61 -26.37 4.48
C PHE A 6 -4.13 -26.55 4.50
N LEU A 7 -4.63 -27.77 4.23
CA LEU A 7 -6.07 -28.07 4.29
C LEU A 7 -6.66 -28.02 5.71
N SER A 8 -5.83 -28.14 6.75
CA SER A 8 -6.29 -28.00 8.15
C SER A 8 -6.62 -26.56 8.55
N TYR A 9 -6.06 -25.56 7.85
CA TYR A 9 -6.42 -24.15 8.02
C TYR A 9 -7.78 -23.83 7.40
N LEU A 10 -8.16 -24.53 6.32
CA LEU A 10 -9.48 -24.42 5.72
C LEU A 10 -10.57 -25.14 6.53
N GLY A 11 -10.20 -26.18 7.28
CA GLY A 11 -11.13 -27.16 7.86
C GLY A 11 -11.92 -26.79 9.12
N THR A 12 -11.87 -25.56 9.63
CA THR A 12 -12.72 -25.15 10.78
C THR A 12 -13.34 -23.76 10.71
N GLY A 13 -13.04 -22.95 9.69
CA GLY A 13 -13.57 -21.58 9.55
C GLY A 13 -14.21 -21.25 8.20
N ALA A 14 -14.08 -22.12 7.19
CA ALA A 14 -14.65 -21.85 5.88
C ALA A 14 -15.29 -23.12 5.32
N THR A 15 -16.60 -23.07 5.06
CA THR A 15 -17.22 -23.98 4.09
C THR A 15 -16.77 -23.52 2.69
N ALA A 16 -15.48 -23.71 2.38
CA ALA A 16 -14.91 -23.32 1.09
C ALA A 16 -15.24 -24.40 0.05
N LEU A 17 -16.14 -24.04 -0.86
CA LEU A 17 -16.53 -24.83 -2.02
C LEU A 17 -15.38 -24.85 -3.04
N ALA A 18 -14.35 -25.66 -2.80
CA ALA A 18 -13.27 -25.89 -3.76
C ALA A 18 -13.62 -27.06 -4.68
N ALA A 19 -14.17 -26.78 -5.86
CA ALA A 19 -14.26 -27.75 -6.95
C ALA A 19 -13.28 -27.37 -8.06
N ALA A 20 -11.99 -27.64 -7.83
CA ALA A 20 -10.99 -27.65 -8.89
C ALA A 20 -11.08 -28.98 -9.66
N SER A 21 -11.30 -28.83 -10.96
CA SER A 21 -11.31 -29.82 -12.03
C SER A 21 -10.29 -30.97 -11.89
N ALA A 22 -10.80 -32.18 -11.72
CA ALA A 22 -10.14 -33.41 -12.19
C ALA A 22 -11.21 -34.27 -12.85
N GLY A 23 -11.11 -34.44 -14.18
CA GLY A 23 -12.07 -35.19 -14.96
C GLY A 23 -12.08 -36.67 -14.58
N LEU A 24 -13.25 -37.18 -14.24
CA LEU A 24 -13.69 -38.57 -14.39
C LEU A 24 -15.21 -38.63 -14.18
N GLY A 25 -15.94 -39.12 -15.18
CA GLY A 25 -17.24 -39.78 -14.99
C GLY A 25 -18.49 -38.89 -14.94
N VAL A 26 -19.28 -38.99 -16.00
CA VAL A 26 -20.62 -38.42 -16.18
C VAL A 26 -21.56 -38.81 -15.03
N LEU A 27 -22.13 -37.81 -14.35
CA LEU A 27 -23.44 -37.91 -13.72
C LEU A 27 -24.24 -36.65 -14.10
N GLU A 28 -25.23 -36.86 -14.96
CA GLU A 28 -26.22 -35.85 -15.33
C GLU A 28 -26.99 -35.39 -14.09
N GLY A 29 -26.73 -34.16 -13.66
CA GLY A 29 -27.54 -33.41 -12.72
C GLY A 29 -27.79 -32.03 -13.31
N LYS A 30 -29.06 -31.72 -13.56
CA LYS A 30 -29.53 -30.47 -14.18
C LYS A 30 -28.80 -29.25 -13.60
N ALA A 31 -28.13 -28.50 -14.48
CA ALA A 31 -27.70 -27.15 -14.20
C ALA A 31 -28.90 -26.29 -13.81
N SER A 32 -28.88 -25.74 -12.59
CA SER A 32 -29.64 -24.56 -12.20
C SER A 32 -29.07 -24.01 -10.89
N ALA A 33 -28.75 -22.71 -10.94
CA ALA A 33 -28.38 -21.82 -9.84
C ALA A 33 -26.98 -21.98 -9.24
N MET A 34 -26.01 -21.26 -9.84
CA MET A 34 -25.13 -20.44 -9.00
C MET A 34 -26.03 -19.50 -8.21
N SER A 35 -26.24 -19.81 -6.93
CA SER A 35 -26.88 -18.92 -5.98
C SER A 35 -25.99 -17.70 -5.81
N GLY A 36 -26.53 -16.50 -6.04
CA GLY A 36 -25.80 -15.24 -5.90
C GLY A 36 -25.09 -15.16 -4.55
N THR A 37 -23.79 -14.90 -4.60
CA THR A 37 -22.99 -14.36 -3.51
C THR A 37 -23.78 -13.24 -2.82
N ALA A 38 -24.03 -13.41 -1.52
CA ALA A 38 -24.49 -12.49 -0.44
C ALA A 38 -25.18 -11.13 -0.71
N ASN A 39 -25.61 -10.78 -1.93
CA ASN A 39 -26.21 -9.50 -2.30
C ASN A 39 -27.56 -9.25 -1.61
N HIS A 40 -28.19 -10.30 -1.08
CA HIS A 40 -29.48 -10.24 -0.39
C HIS A 40 -29.38 -9.88 1.10
N LEU A 41 -28.18 -9.87 1.70
CA LEU A 41 -28.02 -9.59 3.13
C LEU A 41 -27.98 -8.09 3.46
N PHE A 42 -27.76 -7.22 2.47
CA PHE A 42 -27.50 -5.79 2.75
C PHE A 42 -28.33 -4.79 1.94
N GLY A 43 -29.24 -5.25 1.08
CA GLY A 43 -30.26 -4.37 0.47
C GLY A 43 -29.71 -3.20 -0.36
N PHE A 44 -28.45 -3.26 -0.80
CA PHE A 44 -27.83 -2.18 -1.55
C PHE A 44 -28.47 -2.04 -2.94
N LYS A 45 -29.11 -0.90 -3.18
CA LYS A 45 -29.46 -0.39 -4.50
C LYS A 45 -28.46 0.69 -4.90
N THR A 46 -27.23 0.33 -5.21
CA THR A 46 -26.30 1.26 -5.87
C THR A 46 -26.42 1.05 -7.38
N ASN A 47 -27.23 1.89 -8.02
CA ASN A 47 -27.40 1.92 -9.48
C ASN A 47 -26.22 2.69 -10.16
N ARG A 48 -24.96 2.37 -9.85
CA ARG A 48 -23.80 3.13 -10.35
C ARG A 48 -22.67 2.29 -10.96
N VAL A 49 -22.94 1.06 -11.37
CA VAL A 49 -21.96 0.31 -12.17
C VAL A 49 -21.94 0.91 -13.58
N SER A 50 -20.83 1.52 -13.99
CA SER A 50 -20.56 1.87 -15.39
C SER A 50 -19.10 1.51 -15.69
N GLY A 51 -18.70 0.99 -16.86
CA GLY A 51 -19.11 1.40 -18.20
C GLY A 51 -18.27 2.56 -18.76
N TYR A 52 -17.33 3.11 -17.97
CA TYR A 52 -16.61 4.36 -18.26
C TYR A 52 -15.57 4.26 -19.38
N PHE A 53 -15.07 3.06 -19.66
CA PHE A 53 -14.00 2.83 -20.62
C PHE A 53 -14.14 1.46 -21.26
N GLU A 54 -13.56 1.33 -22.46
CA GLU A 54 -13.30 0.02 -23.06
C GLU A 54 -11.99 -0.50 -22.49
N PRO A 55 -11.97 -1.65 -21.79
CA PRO A 55 -10.75 -2.22 -21.25
C PRO A 55 -9.67 -2.37 -22.32
N ILE A 56 -8.43 -2.06 -21.94
CA ILE A 56 -7.30 -2.29 -22.84
C ILE A 56 -6.88 -3.75 -22.82
N GLU A 57 -6.17 -4.17 -23.85
CA GLU A 57 -5.47 -5.45 -23.86
C GLU A 57 -4.11 -5.33 -23.17
N PRO A 58 -3.64 -6.39 -22.49
CA PRO A 58 -2.27 -6.45 -21.98
C PRO A 58 -1.24 -6.18 -23.07
N THR A 59 -0.17 -5.45 -22.72
CA THR A 59 0.85 -5.00 -23.68
C THR A 59 2.25 -5.03 -23.08
N LYS A 60 3.26 -5.04 -23.97
CA LYS A 60 4.69 -4.94 -23.63
C LYS A 60 5.30 -3.60 -24.05
N ALA A 61 4.46 -2.64 -24.40
CA ALA A 61 4.91 -1.35 -24.87
C ALA A 61 5.72 -0.64 -23.77
N ASP A 62 6.80 0.03 -24.14
CA ASP A 62 7.52 0.92 -23.23
C ASP A 62 6.77 2.26 -23.09
N GLN A 63 5.50 2.21 -22.69
CA GLN A 63 4.59 3.35 -22.62
C GLN A 63 3.59 3.16 -21.49
N LEU A 64 3.12 4.26 -20.91
CA LEU A 64 1.88 4.23 -20.12
C LEU A 64 0.71 4.22 -21.11
N VAL A 65 0.06 3.06 -21.27
CA VAL A 65 -1.05 2.86 -22.18
C VAL A 65 -2.37 3.02 -21.42
N LEU A 66 -3.28 3.81 -21.98
CA LEU A 66 -4.60 4.12 -21.42
C LEU A 66 -5.71 3.77 -22.41
N PRO A 67 -6.98 3.68 -21.96
CA PRO A 67 -8.11 3.49 -22.85
C PRO A 67 -8.32 4.71 -23.74
N LYS A 68 -9.08 4.52 -24.81
CA LYS A 68 -9.45 5.63 -25.71
C LYS A 68 -10.15 6.74 -24.93
N ASN A 69 -9.85 7.99 -25.26
CA ASN A 69 -10.37 9.24 -24.66
C ASN A 69 -9.78 9.61 -23.30
N PHE A 70 -8.87 8.80 -22.76
CA PHE A 70 -8.06 9.20 -21.61
C PHE A 70 -6.71 9.74 -22.09
N LYS A 71 -6.13 10.61 -21.29
CA LYS A 71 -4.79 11.16 -21.48
C LYS A 71 -4.09 11.25 -20.13
N TYR A 72 -2.77 11.40 -20.14
CA TYR A 72 -2.02 11.73 -18.95
C TYR A 72 -1.06 12.89 -19.18
N ASP A 73 -0.77 13.63 -18.11
CA ASP A 73 0.31 14.60 -18.05
C ASP A 73 1.36 14.11 -17.03
N VAL A 74 2.65 14.14 -17.38
CA VAL A 74 3.73 13.85 -16.42
C VAL A 74 3.97 15.08 -15.56
N ILE A 75 3.68 14.98 -14.27
CA ILE A 75 3.68 16.14 -13.36
C ILE A 75 5.08 16.41 -12.82
N ALA A 76 5.74 15.35 -12.32
CA ALA A 76 7.08 15.36 -11.79
C ALA A 76 7.71 13.99 -12.01
N ALA A 77 8.97 13.95 -12.41
CA ALA A 77 9.76 12.74 -12.52
C ALA A 77 11.02 12.83 -11.64
N PHE A 78 11.62 11.68 -11.36
CA PHE A 78 12.89 11.58 -10.65
C PHE A 78 13.88 12.66 -11.10
N ASP A 79 14.53 13.33 -10.14
CA ASP A 79 15.55 14.37 -10.32
C ASP A 79 15.04 15.72 -10.86
N ASP A 80 13.73 15.92 -11.05
CA ASP A 80 13.16 17.24 -11.32
C ASP A 80 13.33 18.17 -10.11
N VAL A 81 13.66 19.43 -10.37
CA VAL A 81 13.73 20.47 -9.32
C VAL A 81 12.32 20.84 -8.89
N ILE A 82 12.00 20.66 -7.60
CA ILE A 82 10.64 20.83 -7.07
C ILE A 82 10.40 22.21 -6.44
N ASN A 83 11.45 22.97 -6.13
CA ASN A 83 11.33 24.26 -5.47
C ASN A 83 12.53 25.20 -5.75
N PRO A 84 12.46 26.49 -5.34
CA PRO A 84 13.55 27.43 -5.56
C PRO A 84 14.85 27.12 -4.80
N ALA A 85 14.80 26.25 -3.79
CA ALA A 85 15.98 25.81 -3.04
C ALA A 85 16.80 24.75 -3.81
N GLY A 86 16.30 24.26 -4.95
CA GLY A 86 16.98 23.25 -5.75
C GLY A 86 16.80 21.83 -5.23
N GLU A 87 15.85 21.59 -4.32
CA GLU A 87 15.51 20.22 -3.93
C GLU A 87 14.95 19.45 -5.11
N LYS A 88 15.19 18.14 -5.14
CA LYS A 88 14.83 17.29 -6.27
C LYS A 88 13.86 16.18 -5.89
N PHE A 89 12.92 15.91 -6.79
CA PHE A 89 11.97 14.81 -6.69
C PHE A 89 12.71 13.48 -6.57
N GLY A 90 12.22 12.61 -5.68
CA GLY A 90 12.88 11.37 -5.31
C GLY A 90 12.81 10.26 -6.38
N SER A 91 13.25 9.07 -5.99
CA SER A 91 13.31 7.84 -6.82
C SER A 91 12.42 6.75 -6.21
N GLY A 92 11.90 5.84 -7.03
CA GLY A 92 10.98 4.80 -6.56
C GLY A 92 9.62 5.41 -6.21
N CYS A 93 9.07 6.19 -7.14
CA CYS A 93 7.85 6.97 -6.95
C CYS A 93 6.66 6.05 -6.62
N ASP A 94 6.08 6.16 -5.44
CA ASP A 94 5.06 5.22 -4.93
C ASP A 94 3.75 5.94 -4.60
N TYR A 95 3.20 5.78 -3.39
CA TYR A 95 1.98 6.39 -2.88
C TYR A 95 1.77 7.84 -3.30
N ASN A 96 0.53 8.20 -3.59
CA ASN A 96 0.11 9.58 -3.82
C ASN A 96 -0.95 9.99 -2.80
N ALA A 97 -0.87 11.22 -2.31
CA ALA A 97 -1.95 11.85 -1.55
C ALA A 97 -2.12 13.32 -1.94
N PHE A 98 -3.29 13.66 -2.47
CA PHE A 98 -3.61 15.01 -2.93
C PHE A 98 -4.40 15.80 -1.88
N PHE A 99 -3.90 16.99 -1.55
CA PHE A 99 -4.47 17.90 -0.55
C PHE A 99 -4.90 19.22 -1.23
N PRO A 100 -6.21 19.40 -1.48
CA PRO A 100 -6.76 20.59 -2.14
C PRO A 100 -6.35 21.91 -1.46
N LEU A 101 -5.83 22.85 -2.24
CA LEU A 101 -5.61 24.21 -1.76
C LEU A 101 -6.95 24.97 -1.84
N LYS A 102 -7.45 25.41 -0.68
CA LYS A 102 -8.73 26.15 -0.58
C LYS A 102 -9.91 25.40 -1.21
N GLY A 103 -9.92 24.06 -1.11
CA GLY A 103 -10.98 23.21 -1.69
C GLY A 103 -10.96 23.10 -3.21
N SER A 104 -9.84 23.45 -3.87
CA SER A 104 -9.70 23.34 -5.32
C SER A 104 -9.49 21.90 -5.78
N ASN A 105 -10.24 21.47 -6.79
CA ASN A 105 -10.02 20.19 -7.46
C ASN A 105 -8.84 20.23 -8.46
N VAL A 106 -8.36 21.43 -8.78
CA VAL A 106 -7.39 21.68 -9.84
C VAL A 106 -6.11 22.33 -9.32
N ARG A 107 -5.94 22.45 -8.00
CA ARG A 107 -4.72 22.97 -7.37
C ARG A 107 -4.60 22.47 -5.94
N GLY A 108 -3.45 21.93 -5.59
CA GLY A 108 -3.23 21.35 -4.26
C GLY A 108 -1.77 21.00 -4.00
N LEU A 109 -1.51 20.49 -2.81
CA LEU A 109 -0.25 19.82 -2.51
C LEU A 109 -0.41 18.33 -2.81
N LEU A 110 0.56 17.75 -3.49
CA LEU A 110 0.67 16.32 -3.71
C LEU A 110 1.86 15.81 -2.89
N VAL A 111 1.59 14.89 -1.98
CA VAL A 111 2.64 14.09 -1.34
C VAL A 111 2.84 12.84 -2.16
N ASN A 112 4.08 12.56 -2.55
CA ASN A 112 4.45 11.33 -3.23
C ASN A 112 5.57 10.62 -2.45
N ASN A 113 5.39 9.33 -2.18
CA ASN A 113 6.40 8.50 -1.52
C ASN A 113 7.50 8.09 -2.52
N HIS A 114 8.68 7.77 -1.98
CA HIS A 114 9.90 7.41 -2.68
C HIS A 114 10.53 6.21 -1.99
N GLU A 115 10.28 5.03 -2.52
CA GLU A 115 10.52 3.77 -1.85
C GLU A 115 12.00 3.39 -1.91
N TYR A 116 12.59 3.23 -3.10
CA TYR A 116 13.98 2.80 -3.25
C TYR A 116 14.72 3.51 -4.40
N SER A 117 16.01 3.18 -4.50
CA SER A 117 16.91 3.73 -5.52
C SER A 117 17.28 2.69 -6.57
N THR A 118 17.35 3.12 -7.83
CA THR A 118 17.79 2.29 -8.96
C THR A 118 19.19 2.67 -9.42
N ILE A 119 19.73 1.93 -10.39
CA ILE A 119 20.98 2.32 -11.07
C ILE A 119 20.92 3.73 -11.66
N PHE A 120 19.73 4.23 -12.03
CA PHE A 120 19.56 5.57 -12.60
C PHE A 120 19.74 6.67 -11.54
N SER A 121 19.45 6.39 -10.27
CA SER A 121 19.55 7.39 -9.20
C SER A 121 20.89 7.40 -8.47
N ILE A 122 21.47 6.22 -8.22
CA ILE A 122 22.73 6.08 -7.48
C ILE A 122 23.91 5.62 -8.36
N GLY A 123 23.67 5.24 -9.61
CA GLY A 123 24.70 4.68 -10.48
C GLY A 123 25.04 3.22 -10.14
N PRO A 124 25.89 2.56 -10.95
CA PRO A 124 26.24 1.15 -10.75
C PRO A 124 26.96 0.92 -9.43
N VAL A 125 26.49 -0.05 -8.66
CA VAL A 125 27.15 -0.53 -7.44
C VAL A 125 28.17 -1.60 -7.82
N LYS A 126 29.44 -1.40 -7.44
CA LYS A 126 30.52 -2.35 -7.72
C LYS A 126 30.72 -3.28 -6.54
N ASP A 127 30.91 -4.57 -6.81
CA ASP A 127 31.20 -5.59 -5.79
C ASP A 127 30.18 -5.64 -4.63
N GLY A 128 28.93 -5.26 -4.91
CA GLY A 128 27.85 -5.20 -3.90
C GLY A 128 28.04 -4.14 -2.82
N LYS A 129 28.94 -3.16 -3.02
CA LYS A 129 29.25 -2.15 -2.00
C LYS A 129 29.01 -0.73 -2.51
N MET A 130 28.10 -0.02 -1.86
CA MET A 130 27.87 1.40 -2.13
C MET A 130 29.04 2.27 -1.65
N THR A 131 29.38 3.27 -2.44
CA THR A 131 30.28 4.37 -2.03
C THR A 131 29.55 5.35 -1.08
N ALA A 132 30.30 6.22 -0.40
CA ALA A 132 29.71 7.24 0.47
C ALA A 132 28.76 8.20 -0.29
N ASP A 133 29.09 8.55 -1.53
CA ASP A 133 28.22 9.36 -2.40
C ASP A 133 26.92 8.62 -2.76
N GLN A 134 27.02 7.32 -3.03
CA GLN A 134 25.86 6.47 -3.30
C GLN A 134 24.96 6.32 -2.08
N ILE A 135 25.53 6.09 -0.89
CA ILE A 135 24.76 6.04 0.36
C ILE A 135 24.06 7.38 0.61
N HIS A 136 24.76 8.50 0.40
CA HIS A 136 24.18 9.82 0.54
C HIS A 136 23.01 10.05 -0.42
N LYS A 137 23.17 9.70 -1.71
CA LYS A 137 22.10 9.76 -2.70
C LYS A 137 20.94 8.83 -2.38
N ASN A 138 21.21 7.63 -1.90
CA ASN A 138 20.19 6.65 -1.51
C ASN A 138 19.29 7.24 -0.40
N LEU A 139 19.90 7.77 0.67
CA LEU A 139 19.18 8.46 1.74
C LEU A 139 18.49 9.74 1.27
N TYR A 140 19.07 10.46 0.29
CA TYR A 140 18.48 11.69 -0.22
C TYR A 140 17.26 11.42 -1.09
N TYR A 141 17.28 10.42 -1.97
CA TYR A 141 16.22 10.18 -2.96
C TYR A 141 15.04 9.37 -2.44
N GLN A 142 15.23 8.54 -1.42
CA GLN A 142 14.10 7.89 -0.72
C GLN A 142 13.38 8.88 0.22
N GLY A 143 12.19 8.52 0.71
CA GLY A 143 11.38 9.37 1.58
C GLY A 143 10.05 9.79 0.96
N MET A 144 9.77 11.08 1.00
CA MET A 144 8.63 11.74 0.38
C MET A 144 9.06 13.00 -0.36
N SER A 145 8.30 13.37 -1.38
CA SER A 145 8.28 14.70 -1.96
C SER A 145 6.92 15.33 -1.69
N VAL A 146 6.90 16.52 -1.08
CA VAL A 146 5.72 17.39 -1.11
C VAL A 146 5.93 18.34 -2.28
N ILE A 147 5.01 18.36 -3.23
CA ILE A 147 5.02 19.28 -4.39
C ILE A 147 3.69 20.01 -4.48
N GLU A 148 3.68 21.20 -5.06
CA GLU A 148 2.42 21.87 -5.41
C GLU A 148 2.11 21.61 -6.87
N VAL A 149 0.86 21.23 -7.16
CA VAL A 149 0.41 20.87 -8.50
C VAL A 149 -0.83 21.65 -8.87
N TYR A 150 -0.99 21.97 -10.15
CA TYR A 150 -2.16 22.66 -10.66
C TYR A 150 -2.51 22.25 -12.10
N ARG A 151 -3.79 22.32 -12.45
CA ARG A 151 -4.28 22.16 -13.82
C ARG A 151 -4.48 23.56 -14.43
N ASP A 152 -3.81 23.81 -15.55
CA ASP A 152 -3.91 25.10 -16.24
C ASP A 152 -5.22 25.25 -17.04
N GLU A 153 -5.43 26.43 -17.63
CA GLU A 153 -6.63 26.74 -18.43
C GLU A 153 -6.79 25.86 -19.68
N LYS A 154 -5.73 25.17 -20.12
CA LYS A 154 -5.76 24.22 -21.24
C LYS A 154 -6.05 22.79 -20.76
N GLY A 155 -6.27 22.59 -19.47
CA GLY A 155 -6.52 21.29 -18.87
C GLY A 155 -5.27 20.43 -18.77
N VAL A 156 -4.08 21.03 -18.65
CA VAL A 156 -2.79 20.32 -18.47
C VAL A 156 -2.35 20.46 -17.02
N TRP A 157 -2.09 19.32 -16.36
CA TRP A 157 -1.52 19.30 -15.01
C TRP A 157 -0.02 19.59 -15.01
N LYS A 158 0.44 20.37 -14.03
CA LYS A 158 1.82 20.83 -13.88
C LYS A 158 2.24 20.91 -12.42
N MET A 159 3.54 20.78 -12.17
CA MET A 159 4.17 21.15 -10.91
C MET A 159 4.47 22.66 -10.86
N ASP A 160 4.20 23.30 -9.72
CA ASP A 160 4.62 24.68 -9.41
C ASP A 160 5.97 24.68 -8.70
N THR A 161 7.05 24.86 -9.48
CA THR A 161 8.44 24.90 -8.97
C THR A 161 8.76 26.15 -8.16
N THR A 162 7.81 27.09 -8.04
CA THR A 162 7.95 28.28 -7.18
C THR A 162 7.32 28.09 -5.81
N SER A 163 6.68 26.95 -5.56
CA SER A 163 5.97 26.70 -4.31
C SER A 163 6.88 26.77 -3.09
N THR A 164 6.41 27.47 -2.06
CA THR A 164 7.05 27.54 -0.75
C THR A 164 6.73 26.31 0.11
N HIS A 165 5.68 25.57 -0.22
CA HIS A 165 5.31 24.33 0.47
C HIS A 165 6.19 23.15 0.04
N ALA A 166 6.61 23.15 -1.23
CA ALA A 166 7.37 22.07 -1.82
C ALA A 166 8.69 21.82 -1.07
N ARG A 167 8.97 20.54 -0.78
CA ARG A 167 10.14 20.11 0.00
C ARG A 167 10.38 18.60 -0.09
N ARG A 168 11.59 18.17 0.26
CA ARG A 168 11.88 16.76 0.54
C ARG A 168 11.75 16.45 2.02
N ILE A 169 11.30 15.22 2.28
CA ILE A 169 11.36 14.57 3.58
C ILE A 169 12.06 13.24 3.29
N ASN A 170 13.19 12.96 3.90
CA ASN A 170 14.10 11.90 3.41
C ASN A 170 14.95 11.32 4.54
N GLY A 171 15.97 10.54 4.20
CA GLY A 171 16.90 9.90 5.13
C GLY A 171 17.68 10.85 6.07
N PHE A 172 17.57 12.17 5.89
CA PHE A 172 18.18 13.18 6.75
C PHE A 172 17.18 13.96 7.61
N SER A 173 15.87 13.78 7.39
CA SER A 173 14.82 14.51 8.12
C SER A 173 14.70 14.00 9.55
N LYS A 174 14.44 14.89 10.52
CA LYS A 174 14.34 14.50 11.93
C LYS A 174 12.89 14.30 12.35
N PHE A 175 12.57 13.12 12.87
CA PHE A 175 11.24 12.74 13.32
C PHE A 175 11.18 12.63 14.85
N ASP A 176 10.07 13.08 15.43
CA ASP A 176 9.73 12.75 16.81
C ASP A 176 9.21 11.32 16.90
N ILE A 177 9.70 10.55 17.86
CA ILE A 177 9.14 9.23 18.17
C ILE A 177 8.03 9.42 19.19
N THR A 178 6.88 8.80 18.95
CA THR A 178 5.69 8.84 19.81
C THR A 178 5.18 7.44 20.13
N GLY A 179 4.28 7.31 21.11
CA GLY A 179 3.75 6.02 21.53
C GLY A 179 4.68 5.19 22.43
N PRO A 180 4.36 3.91 22.66
CA PRO A 180 4.91 3.10 23.74
C PRO A 180 6.38 2.71 23.60
N ALA A 181 6.98 2.75 22.39
CA ALA A 181 8.41 2.44 22.22
C ALA A 181 9.33 3.65 22.38
N LYS A 182 8.78 4.87 22.54
CA LYS A 182 9.58 6.08 22.75
C LYS A 182 10.48 5.95 23.99
N GLY A 183 11.78 6.12 23.81
CA GLY A 183 12.76 6.19 24.89
C GLY A 183 13.08 4.87 25.58
N ILE A 184 12.59 3.73 25.08
CA ILE A 184 12.85 2.43 25.69
C ILE A 184 14.25 1.89 25.32
N PRO A 185 14.79 0.91 26.06
CA PRO A 185 16.08 0.28 25.74
C PRO A 185 16.17 -0.34 24.34
N ALA A 186 15.09 -0.93 23.80
CA ALA A 186 15.08 -1.51 22.45
C ALA A 186 15.35 -0.46 21.34
N LEU A 187 14.98 0.81 21.58
CA LEU A 187 15.30 1.96 20.71
C LEU A 187 16.57 2.70 21.14
N LYS A 188 17.37 2.10 22.05
CA LYS A 188 18.58 2.70 22.63
C LYS A 188 18.30 4.05 23.32
N GLY A 189 17.11 4.20 23.92
CA GLY A 189 16.69 5.43 24.60
C GLY A 189 16.28 6.56 23.65
N ALA A 190 16.13 6.31 22.35
CA ALA A 190 15.80 7.33 21.37
C ALA A 190 14.38 7.90 21.57
N THR A 191 14.29 9.23 21.55
CA THR A 191 13.01 9.98 21.52
C THR A 191 12.77 10.67 20.17
N THR A 192 13.79 10.64 19.30
CA THR A 192 13.76 11.14 17.92
C THR A 192 14.54 10.17 17.04
N ALA A 193 14.16 10.03 15.77
CA ALA A 193 14.89 9.27 14.76
C ALA A 193 15.30 10.19 13.60
N THR A 194 16.45 9.91 12.98
CA THR A 194 16.87 10.58 11.74
C THR A 194 16.50 9.70 10.57
N GLY A 195 15.76 10.26 9.63
CA GLY A 195 15.41 9.65 8.37
C GLY A 195 14.07 8.92 8.37
N THR A 196 13.50 8.90 7.17
CA THR A 196 12.52 7.92 6.71
C THR A 196 12.92 7.54 5.28
N PHE A 197 12.75 6.26 4.95
CA PHE A 197 13.17 5.65 3.69
C PHE A 197 12.47 4.29 3.55
N ALA A 198 12.55 3.65 2.39
CA ALA A 198 11.67 2.53 2.02
C ALA A 198 10.20 2.89 2.24
N ASN A 199 9.84 4.11 1.84
CA ASN A 199 8.48 4.61 1.95
C ASN A 199 7.65 4.04 0.80
N CYS A 200 6.85 3.02 1.10
CA CYS A 200 5.99 2.30 0.15
C CYS A 200 4.68 3.07 -0.07
N SER A 201 3.54 2.47 0.27
CA SER A 201 2.21 3.06 0.22
C SER A 201 1.92 3.99 1.44
N GLY A 202 0.66 4.28 1.72
CA GLY A 202 0.26 5.18 2.80
C GLY A 202 -1.24 5.33 3.00
N GLY A 203 -1.62 6.42 3.67
CA GLY A 203 -3.02 6.76 3.91
C GLY A 203 -3.19 8.23 4.31
N VAL A 204 -4.42 8.72 4.26
CA VAL A 204 -4.77 10.07 4.72
C VAL A 204 -5.56 10.00 6.02
N THR A 205 -5.15 10.79 7.01
CA THR A 205 -5.86 10.83 8.29
C THR A 205 -7.16 11.62 8.21
N LEU A 206 -8.08 11.36 9.14
CA LEU A 206 -9.32 12.14 9.31
C LEU A 206 -9.09 13.61 9.72
N TRP A 207 -7.84 14.01 9.97
CA TRP A 207 -7.45 15.38 10.28
C TRP A 207 -6.47 15.96 9.26
N ASN A 208 -6.46 15.40 8.03
CA ASN A 208 -5.82 15.98 6.86
C ASN A 208 -4.29 16.05 6.96
N THR A 209 -3.68 14.99 7.50
CA THR A 209 -2.24 14.69 7.42
C THR A 209 -2.05 13.40 6.62
N VAL A 210 -0.82 13.14 6.17
CA VAL A 210 -0.46 11.90 5.47
C VAL A 210 0.23 10.95 6.44
N LEU A 211 -0.12 9.67 6.34
CA LEU A 211 0.62 8.54 6.88
C LEU A 211 1.40 7.90 5.73
N SER A 212 2.71 7.77 5.87
CA SER A 212 3.57 7.03 4.96
C SER A 212 4.19 5.87 5.71
N CYS A 213 4.39 4.75 5.02
CA CYS A 213 4.75 3.49 5.64
C CYS A 213 6.18 3.08 5.28
N GLU A 214 6.99 2.78 6.30
CA GLU A 214 8.33 2.22 6.11
C GLU A 214 8.23 0.70 5.98
N GLU A 215 8.60 0.19 4.81
CA GLU A 215 8.31 -1.17 4.37
C GLU A 215 9.61 -1.99 4.35
N ASN A 216 10.33 -2.10 3.23
CA ASN A 216 11.64 -2.78 3.12
C ASN A 216 12.85 -1.92 3.59
N PHE A 217 12.82 -1.45 4.85
CA PHE A 217 13.79 -0.47 5.39
C PHE A 217 15.17 -1.06 5.76
N GLU A 218 15.27 -2.37 5.99
CA GLU A 218 16.42 -3.02 6.64
C GLU A 218 17.73 -2.77 5.87
N ASP A 219 17.70 -2.88 4.54
CA ASP A 219 18.88 -2.73 3.68
C ASP A 219 19.40 -1.29 3.71
N THR A 220 18.51 -0.31 3.58
CA THR A 220 18.89 1.11 3.63
C THR A 220 19.46 1.49 5.00
N ALA A 221 18.88 0.97 6.10
CA ALA A 221 19.41 1.16 7.44
C ALA A 221 20.81 0.54 7.58
N ALA A 222 21.00 -0.69 7.11
CA ALA A 222 22.26 -1.43 7.20
C ALA A 222 23.39 -0.75 6.41
N VAL A 223 23.19 -0.43 5.13
CA VAL A 223 24.22 0.22 4.29
C VAL A 223 24.59 1.62 4.79
N SER A 224 23.65 2.29 5.47
CA SER A 224 23.83 3.62 6.05
C SER A 224 24.36 3.60 7.48
N ASN A 225 24.56 2.42 8.08
CA ASN A 225 24.95 2.25 9.48
C ASN A 225 24.03 2.99 10.47
N LEU A 226 22.73 2.95 10.19
CA LEU A 226 21.67 3.53 11.03
C LEU A 226 21.07 2.45 11.96
N PRO A 227 20.54 2.81 13.14
CA PRO A 227 19.95 1.81 14.04
C PRO A 227 18.66 1.24 13.44
N ASP A 228 18.68 -0.04 13.08
CA ASP A 228 17.55 -0.75 12.50
C ASP A 228 16.21 -0.51 13.23
N THR A 229 16.22 -0.55 14.57
CA THR A 229 15.01 -0.36 15.41
C THR A 229 14.39 1.05 15.35
N HIS A 230 15.01 2.00 14.63
CA HIS A 230 14.47 3.35 14.41
C HIS A 230 13.58 3.45 13.16
N TYR A 231 13.45 2.37 12.39
CA TYR A 231 12.69 2.28 11.14
C TYR A 231 11.69 1.13 11.15
N GLY A 232 10.81 1.05 10.16
CA GLY A 232 9.70 0.09 10.08
C GLY A 232 8.46 0.58 10.82
N TRP A 233 8.27 1.90 10.88
CA TRP A 233 7.15 2.54 11.54
C TRP A 233 6.28 3.30 10.55
N VAL A 234 5.00 3.43 10.83
CA VAL A 234 4.16 4.45 10.17
C VAL A 234 4.64 5.84 10.58
N VAL A 235 4.93 6.69 9.60
CA VAL A 235 5.33 8.08 9.79
C VAL A 235 4.18 9.02 9.43
N GLU A 236 3.94 10.06 10.24
CA GLU A 236 2.93 11.08 9.98
C GLU A 236 3.59 12.41 9.62
N VAL A 237 3.10 13.01 8.53
CA VAL A 237 3.56 14.30 8.01
C VAL A 237 2.37 15.22 7.75
N ASP A 238 2.52 16.50 8.06
CA ASP A 238 1.59 17.53 7.58
C ASP A 238 2.12 18.18 6.29
N PRO A 239 1.43 18.04 5.13
CA PRO A 239 1.90 18.64 3.89
C PRO A 239 2.02 20.18 3.97
N PHE A 240 1.25 20.84 4.84
CA PHE A 240 1.23 22.29 5.01
C PHE A 240 2.22 22.81 6.08
N ASP A 241 2.73 21.95 6.97
CA ASP A 241 3.64 22.33 8.05
C ASP A 241 4.91 21.47 8.06
N LYS A 242 6.04 22.09 7.71
CA LYS A 242 7.34 21.41 7.57
C LYS A 242 7.89 20.85 8.89
N SER A 243 7.40 21.32 10.03
CA SER A 243 7.89 20.92 11.36
C SER A 243 7.20 19.68 11.91
N PHE A 244 6.09 19.26 11.29
CA PHE A 244 5.27 18.17 11.80
C PHE A 244 5.70 16.84 11.19
N LEU A 245 6.61 16.14 11.88
CA LEU A 245 7.19 14.86 11.47
C LEU A 245 7.21 13.90 12.67
N LYS A 246 6.40 12.84 12.62
CA LYS A 246 6.28 11.86 13.72
C LYS A 246 6.46 10.43 13.23
N LYS A 247 7.01 9.56 14.08
CA LYS A 247 6.90 8.09 13.96
C LYS A 247 5.97 7.57 15.05
N HIS A 248 4.93 6.81 14.67
CA HIS A 248 3.88 6.34 15.58
C HIS A 248 4.11 4.90 16.00
N THR A 249 4.73 4.71 17.16
CA THR A 249 5.13 3.35 17.57
C THR A 249 3.99 2.48 18.07
N ALA A 250 2.81 3.05 18.38
CA ALA A 250 1.67 2.26 18.83
C ALA A 250 1.04 1.41 17.71
N LEU A 251 1.36 1.73 16.45
CA LEU A 251 0.90 1.01 15.26
C LEU A 251 1.73 -0.24 14.96
N GLY A 252 2.80 -0.50 15.73
CA GLY A 252 3.67 -1.66 15.54
C GLY A 252 4.83 -1.38 14.59
N ARG A 253 5.91 -2.18 14.73
CA ARG A 253 7.08 -2.16 13.86
C ARG A 253 7.14 -3.41 12.99
N PHE A 254 7.03 -3.23 11.68
CA PHE A 254 7.08 -4.29 10.66
C PHE A 254 7.24 -3.65 9.26
N ASN A 255 7.11 -4.44 8.19
CA ASN A 255 7.21 -3.98 6.82
C ASN A 255 5.85 -3.41 6.40
N HIS A 256 5.54 -2.18 6.84
CA HIS A 256 4.22 -1.59 6.61
C HIS A 256 4.04 -1.29 5.12
N GLU A 257 2.97 -1.80 4.53
CA GLU A 257 2.57 -1.37 3.19
C GLU A 257 1.89 0.00 3.24
N ASN A 258 0.71 0.05 3.87
CA ASN A 258 -0.18 1.21 3.85
C ASN A 258 -0.95 1.35 5.17
N THR A 259 -1.82 2.36 5.21
CA THR A 259 -2.77 2.50 6.32
C THR A 259 -4.17 2.83 5.82
N ALA A 260 -5.16 2.00 6.18
CA ALA A 260 -6.57 2.32 5.95
C ALA A 260 -7.21 2.82 7.25
N MET A 261 -7.53 4.12 7.33
CA MET A 261 -8.12 4.72 8.53
C MET A 261 -9.63 4.89 8.42
N GLY A 262 -10.36 4.45 9.44
CA GLY A 262 -11.81 4.62 9.55
C GLY A 262 -12.27 4.99 10.96
N LEU A 263 -13.59 5.13 11.13
CA LEU A 263 -14.23 5.36 12.43
C LEU A 263 -15.05 4.14 12.84
N ALA A 264 -14.84 3.69 14.07
CA ALA A 264 -15.74 2.76 14.74
C ALA A 264 -17.09 3.43 15.06
N ALA A 265 -18.12 2.61 15.29
CA ALA A 265 -19.45 3.09 15.64
C ALA A 265 -19.48 3.94 16.93
N ASP A 266 -18.52 3.72 17.83
CA ASP A 266 -18.38 4.48 19.07
C ASP A 266 -17.55 5.78 18.94
N GLY A 267 -17.01 6.06 17.76
CA GLY A 267 -16.24 7.27 17.42
C GLY A 267 -14.74 7.19 17.68
N ARG A 268 -14.19 6.02 18.06
CA ARG A 268 -12.74 5.79 18.06
C ARG A 268 -12.23 5.62 16.63
N ILE A 269 -10.98 6.03 16.37
CA ILE A 269 -10.34 5.69 15.10
C ILE A 269 -9.90 4.23 15.08
N VAL A 270 -9.93 3.66 13.89
CA VAL A 270 -9.40 2.34 13.55
C VAL A 270 -8.43 2.49 12.39
N VAL A 271 -7.29 1.79 12.43
CA VAL A 271 -6.30 1.79 11.35
C VAL A 271 -5.95 0.34 11.00
N TYR A 272 -6.21 -0.08 9.77
CA TYR A 272 -5.77 -1.38 9.26
C TYR A 272 -4.43 -1.25 8.54
N MET A 273 -3.56 -2.25 8.68
CA MET A 273 -2.20 -2.27 8.15
C MET A 273 -1.81 -3.67 7.68
N GLY A 274 -1.16 -3.77 6.51
CA GLY A 274 -0.49 -4.97 6.01
C GLY A 274 0.99 -4.99 6.42
N ASP A 275 1.55 -6.18 6.58
CA ASP A 275 2.98 -6.44 6.76
C ASP A 275 3.48 -7.24 5.56
N ASP A 276 4.08 -6.59 4.57
CA ASP A 276 4.43 -7.22 3.31
C ASP A 276 5.67 -8.12 3.43
N LYS A 277 5.45 -9.30 4.00
CA LYS A 277 6.36 -10.43 3.93
C LYS A 277 5.60 -11.72 3.74
N LYS A 278 6.26 -12.71 3.14
CA LYS A 278 5.72 -14.08 3.11
C LYS A 278 5.50 -14.55 4.55
N ASP A 279 4.32 -15.10 4.80
CA ASP A 279 3.90 -15.61 6.11
C ASP A 279 3.76 -14.54 7.21
N ALA A 280 3.67 -13.26 6.83
CA ALA A 280 3.36 -12.15 7.72
C ALA A 280 1.84 -11.95 7.89
N CYS A 281 1.45 -10.97 8.70
CA CYS A 281 0.08 -10.86 9.21
C CYS A 281 -0.62 -9.56 8.77
N VAL A 282 -1.95 -9.56 8.88
CA VAL A 282 -2.77 -8.34 8.77
C VAL A 282 -3.06 -7.80 10.18
N TYR A 283 -2.95 -6.49 10.34
CA TYR A 283 -3.04 -5.80 11.62
C TYR A 283 -4.19 -4.78 11.65
N LYS A 284 -4.62 -4.46 12.86
CA LYS A 284 -5.66 -3.48 13.16
C LYS A 284 -5.31 -2.74 14.44
N PHE A 285 -5.26 -1.42 14.42
CA PHE A 285 -5.11 -0.58 15.60
C PHE A 285 -6.44 0.09 15.93
N ILE A 286 -6.81 0.12 17.21
CA ILE A 286 -7.95 0.89 17.69
C ILE A 286 -7.46 1.86 18.76
N SER A 287 -7.66 3.16 18.52
CA SER A 287 -7.33 4.20 19.49
C SER A 287 -8.09 4.02 20.81
N LYS A 288 -7.53 4.50 21.91
CA LYS A 288 -8.21 4.47 23.22
C LYS A 288 -9.26 5.58 23.35
N HIS A 289 -9.02 6.71 22.70
CA HIS A 289 -9.85 7.90 22.78
C HIS A 289 -10.61 8.15 21.47
N LYS A 290 -11.68 8.94 21.55
CA LYS A 290 -12.52 9.23 20.40
C LYS A 290 -11.94 10.33 19.55
N TYR A 291 -12.18 10.24 18.25
CA TYR A 291 -11.93 11.31 17.30
C TYR A 291 -12.80 12.54 17.62
N ASP A 292 -12.17 13.71 17.58
CA ASP A 292 -12.85 14.99 17.76
C ASP A 292 -12.42 15.93 16.63
N LYS A 293 -13.31 16.11 15.64
CA LYS A 293 -13.04 16.97 14.48
C LYS A 293 -12.58 18.39 14.85
N SER A 294 -13.02 18.93 16.00
CA SER A 294 -12.64 20.28 16.44
C SER A 294 -11.16 20.41 16.82
N LYS A 295 -10.50 19.29 17.14
CA LYS A 295 -9.08 19.24 17.51
C LYS A 295 -8.14 19.34 16.31
N GLY A 296 -8.65 19.19 15.08
CA GLY A 296 -7.82 19.16 13.87
C GLY A 296 -6.63 18.22 14.03
N ARG A 297 -5.42 18.69 13.73
CA ARG A 297 -4.17 17.93 13.83
C ARG A 297 -3.83 17.44 15.25
N ALA A 298 -4.43 18.00 16.31
CA ALA A 298 -4.21 17.48 17.67
C ALA A 298 -4.81 16.06 17.86
N ASN A 299 -5.65 15.58 16.93
CA ASN A 299 -6.06 14.18 16.88
C ASN A 299 -4.91 13.21 16.55
N SER A 300 -3.76 13.68 16.06
CA SER A 300 -2.55 12.86 15.91
C SER A 300 -2.18 12.07 17.18
N ALA A 301 -2.48 12.63 18.37
CA ALA A 301 -2.28 11.93 19.64
C ALA A 301 -3.10 10.64 19.81
N LEU A 302 -4.14 10.42 18.99
CA LEU A 302 -4.93 9.18 18.98
C LEU A 302 -4.15 7.98 18.45
N LEU A 303 -3.08 8.23 17.68
CA LEU A 303 -2.15 7.20 17.19
C LEU A 303 -1.07 6.85 18.22
N GLU A 304 -1.08 7.48 19.40
CA GLU A 304 -0.05 7.30 20.43
C GLU A 304 -0.53 6.37 21.58
N ASP A 305 -1.85 6.25 21.80
CA ASP A 305 -2.47 5.42 22.87
C ASP A 305 -3.70 4.66 22.34
N GLY A 306 -3.63 3.33 22.37
CA GLY A 306 -4.64 2.42 21.85
C GLY A 306 -4.22 0.96 21.98
N THR A 307 -4.86 0.08 21.23
CA THR A 307 -4.52 -1.35 21.21
C THR A 307 -4.31 -1.80 19.78
N LEU A 308 -3.17 -2.44 19.54
CA LEU A 308 -2.86 -3.13 18.30
C LEU A 308 -3.39 -4.57 18.37
N TYR A 309 -3.93 -5.03 17.26
CA TYR A 309 -4.49 -6.36 17.07
C TYR A 309 -3.91 -6.99 15.80
N VAL A 310 -3.91 -8.32 15.76
CA VAL A 310 -3.54 -9.12 14.59
C VAL A 310 -4.68 -10.06 14.20
N ALA A 311 -4.91 -10.24 12.91
CA ALA A 311 -5.96 -11.11 12.40
C ALA A 311 -5.64 -12.59 12.70
N ASN A 312 -6.61 -13.31 13.26
CA ASN A 312 -6.62 -14.77 13.30
C ASN A 312 -7.74 -15.28 12.38
N LEU A 313 -7.39 -15.59 11.13
CA LEU A 313 -8.35 -16.01 10.10
C LEU A 313 -8.98 -17.39 10.40
N LYS A 314 -8.32 -18.24 11.19
CA LYS A 314 -8.89 -19.54 11.60
C LYS A 314 -10.10 -19.36 12.51
N SER A 315 -10.03 -18.42 13.45
CA SER A 315 -11.10 -18.16 14.43
C SER A 315 -12.03 -17.02 14.04
N GLY A 316 -11.68 -16.24 13.01
CA GLY A 316 -12.40 -15.03 12.62
C GLY A 316 -12.33 -13.96 13.70
N LYS A 317 -11.19 -13.83 14.39
CA LYS A 317 -11.04 -12.89 15.51
C LYS A 317 -9.77 -12.04 15.42
N TRP A 318 -9.87 -10.81 15.90
CA TRP A 318 -8.74 -9.92 16.15
C TRP A 318 -8.09 -10.27 17.50
N GLN A 319 -6.83 -10.69 17.49
CA GLN A 319 -6.08 -11.04 18.70
C GLN A 319 -5.28 -9.83 19.20
N PRO A 320 -5.37 -9.46 20.49
CA PRO A 320 -4.66 -8.30 21.00
C PRO A 320 -3.15 -8.55 21.05
N VAL A 321 -2.36 -7.67 20.42
CA VAL A 321 -0.88 -7.67 20.46
C VAL A 321 -0.42 -6.81 21.64
N THR A 322 -0.68 -7.32 22.84
CA THR A 322 -0.40 -6.63 24.10
C THR A 322 0.63 -7.40 24.92
N LEU A 323 1.32 -6.70 25.82
CA LEU A 323 2.25 -7.34 26.77
C LEU A 323 1.56 -8.44 27.60
N GLU A 324 0.32 -8.22 28.03
CA GLU A 324 -0.45 -9.23 28.76
C GLU A 324 -0.67 -10.50 27.93
N ALA A 325 -1.12 -10.34 26.68
CA ALA A 325 -1.36 -11.47 25.79
C ALA A 325 -0.07 -12.23 25.44
N VAL A 326 1.02 -11.49 25.15
CA VAL A 326 2.33 -12.09 24.87
C VAL A 326 2.87 -12.83 26.10
N ASN A 327 2.76 -12.25 27.30
CA ASN A 327 3.21 -12.91 28.52
C ASN A 327 2.41 -14.18 28.83
N LYS A 328 1.11 -14.17 28.57
CA LYS A 328 0.26 -15.35 28.68
C LYS A 328 0.66 -16.44 27.67
N ALA A 329 1.02 -16.06 26.44
CA ALA A 329 1.45 -17.00 25.40
C ALA A 329 2.84 -17.61 25.66
N THR A 330 3.69 -16.91 26.43
CA THR A 330 5.10 -17.26 26.64
C THR A 330 5.43 -17.65 28.09
N THR A 331 4.43 -18.02 28.89
CA THR A 331 4.61 -18.27 30.34
C THR A 331 5.71 -19.29 30.66
N GLU A 332 5.89 -20.31 29.81
CA GLU A 332 6.91 -21.36 29.98
C GLU A 332 8.26 -21.02 29.30
N ASP A 333 8.35 -19.92 28.55
CA ASP A 333 9.54 -19.49 27.81
C ASP A 333 10.21 -18.29 28.50
N LYS A 334 11.21 -18.58 29.33
CA LYS A 334 11.94 -17.55 30.10
C LYS A 334 12.73 -16.59 29.22
N GLU A 335 13.16 -17.00 28.03
CA GLU A 335 13.91 -16.13 27.12
C GLU A 335 12.97 -15.10 26.48
N LEU A 336 11.81 -15.54 26.02
CA LEU A 336 10.78 -14.64 25.48
C LEU A 336 10.23 -13.69 26.55
N GLN A 337 10.01 -14.17 27.78
CA GLN A 337 9.62 -13.31 28.92
C GLN A 337 10.69 -12.25 29.24
N ALA A 338 11.97 -12.58 29.05
CA ALA A 338 13.05 -11.62 29.24
C ALA A 338 13.15 -10.61 28.10
N LYS A 339 12.62 -10.92 26.91
CA LYS A 339 12.57 -10.03 25.75
C LYS A 339 11.44 -9.00 25.85
N PHE A 340 10.24 -9.43 26.19
CA PHE A 340 9.05 -8.56 26.24
C PHE A 340 8.81 -8.03 27.66
N LYS A 341 9.40 -6.88 28.02
CA LYS A 341 9.27 -6.29 29.37
C LYS A 341 8.25 -5.16 29.44
N SER A 342 7.95 -4.56 28.30
CA SER A 342 7.07 -3.41 28.15
C SER A 342 6.23 -3.53 26.88
N GLN A 343 5.13 -2.78 26.81
CA GLN A 343 4.37 -2.65 25.55
C GLN A 343 5.24 -2.09 24.41
N GLY A 344 6.23 -1.27 24.75
CA GLY A 344 7.22 -0.78 23.79
C GLY A 344 8.05 -1.89 23.14
N ASP A 345 8.47 -2.90 23.93
CA ASP A 345 9.17 -4.07 23.38
C ASP A 345 8.25 -4.88 22.45
N VAL A 346 6.98 -5.03 22.83
CA VAL A 346 5.97 -5.73 22.03
C VAL A 346 5.80 -5.10 20.67
N VAL A 347 5.61 -3.78 20.59
CA VAL A 347 5.47 -3.09 19.29
C VAL A 347 6.79 -2.99 18.52
N THR A 348 7.95 -3.03 19.20
CA THR A 348 9.26 -3.03 18.52
C THR A 348 9.56 -4.38 17.85
N TYR A 349 9.16 -5.47 18.50
CA TYR A 349 9.30 -6.84 17.99
C TYR A 349 7.92 -7.40 17.58
N CYS A 350 7.15 -6.57 16.87
CA CYS A 350 5.72 -6.77 16.63
C CYS A 350 5.42 -8.07 15.88
N GLN A 351 6.18 -8.37 14.83
CA GLN A 351 5.98 -9.59 14.04
C GLN A 351 6.01 -10.84 14.92
N GLU A 352 7.03 -10.98 15.77
CA GLU A 352 7.16 -12.10 16.70
C GLU A 352 6.05 -12.13 17.75
N ALA A 353 5.72 -10.98 18.34
CA ALA A 353 4.62 -10.86 19.29
C ALA A 353 3.27 -11.28 18.67
N ALA A 354 3.02 -10.86 17.42
CA ALA A 354 1.82 -11.20 16.67
C ALA A 354 1.71 -12.70 16.40
N ARG A 355 2.82 -13.35 16.03
CA ARG A 355 2.89 -14.82 15.89
C ARG A 355 2.54 -15.52 17.22
N LEU A 356 3.09 -15.05 18.34
CA LEU A 356 2.89 -15.64 19.66
C LEU A 356 1.43 -15.57 20.13
N VAL A 357 0.72 -14.48 19.82
CA VAL A 357 -0.70 -14.33 20.17
C VAL A 357 -1.66 -14.95 19.14
N GLY A 358 -1.12 -15.66 18.14
CA GLY A 358 -1.91 -16.44 17.18
C GLY A 358 -2.31 -15.70 15.91
N GLY A 359 -1.55 -14.68 15.49
CA GLY A 359 -1.69 -14.07 14.17
C GLY A 359 -1.58 -15.10 13.04
N THR A 360 -2.44 -15.02 12.03
CA THR A 360 -2.41 -15.95 10.89
C THR A 360 -1.34 -15.51 9.90
N PRO A 361 -0.41 -16.40 9.50
CA PRO A 361 0.52 -16.10 8.42
C PRO A 361 -0.24 -16.09 7.09
N THR A 362 -0.05 -15.02 6.32
CA THR A 362 -0.78 -14.74 5.08
C THR A 362 0.20 -14.52 3.91
N ASP A 363 -0.36 -14.37 2.73
CA ASP A 363 0.40 -14.30 1.48
C ASP A 363 0.75 -12.86 1.14
N ARG A 364 1.77 -12.29 1.80
CA ARG A 364 2.28 -10.94 1.52
C ARG A 364 1.16 -9.88 1.47
N PRO A 365 0.56 -9.55 2.64
CA PRO A 365 -0.45 -8.52 2.70
C PRO A 365 0.14 -7.16 2.38
N GLU A 366 -0.20 -6.63 1.20
CA GLU A 366 0.12 -5.28 0.75
C GLU A 366 -1.04 -4.35 1.15
N ASP A 367 -1.61 -3.63 0.18
CA ASP A 367 -2.46 -2.49 0.42
C ASP A 367 -3.82 -2.89 0.98
N ILE A 368 -4.34 -2.06 1.87
CA ILE A 368 -5.64 -2.25 2.52
C ILE A 368 -6.51 -1.03 2.27
N GLU A 369 -7.79 -1.26 1.97
CA GLU A 369 -8.77 -0.19 1.84
C GLU A 369 -10.09 -0.50 2.54
N ILE A 370 -10.72 0.52 3.10
CA ILE A 370 -12.05 0.42 3.72
C ILE A 370 -13.07 0.91 2.71
N SER A 371 -14.01 0.04 2.33
CA SER A 371 -15.14 0.45 1.50
C SER A 371 -15.91 1.59 2.18
N PRO A 372 -16.04 2.76 1.52
CA PRO A 372 -16.74 3.90 2.11
C PRO A 372 -18.27 3.71 2.12
N PHE A 373 -18.77 2.60 1.56
CA PHE A 373 -20.20 2.30 1.42
C PHE A 373 -20.72 1.38 2.50
N ASP A 374 -19.90 0.42 2.92
CA ASP A 374 -20.34 -0.68 3.79
C ASP A 374 -19.29 -1.15 4.80
N ASN A 375 -18.24 -0.35 5.04
CA ASN A 375 -17.14 -0.62 5.99
C ASN A 375 -16.45 -1.99 5.84
N THR A 376 -16.68 -2.71 4.75
CA THR A 376 -15.91 -3.94 4.48
C THR A 376 -14.48 -3.56 4.11
N VAL A 377 -13.53 -4.40 4.51
CA VAL A 377 -12.10 -4.11 4.38
C VAL A 377 -11.49 -5.02 3.32
N PHE A 378 -10.85 -4.44 2.31
CA PHE A 378 -10.20 -5.15 1.22
C PHE A 378 -8.69 -5.17 1.46
N VAL A 379 -8.06 -6.33 1.28
CA VAL A 379 -6.63 -6.53 1.51
C VAL A 379 -6.05 -7.24 0.30
N CYS A 380 -5.05 -6.63 -0.33
CA CYS A 380 -4.26 -7.30 -1.34
C CYS A 380 -3.27 -8.27 -0.71
N HIS A 381 -3.22 -9.48 -1.25
CA HIS A 381 -2.26 -10.52 -0.92
C HIS A 381 -1.50 -10.86 -2.19
N THR A 382 -0.35 -10.22 -2.41
CA THR A 382 0.26 -10.17 -3.74
C THR A 382 0.73 -11.52 -4.24
N ASN A 383 1.34 -12.35 -3.41
CA ASN A 383 1.73 -13.73 -3.73
C ASN A 383 2.46 -14.41 -2.57
N ASN A 384 2.42 -15.74 -2.58
CA ASN A 384 3.30 -16.60 -1.78
C ASN A 384 3.44 -17.97 -2.46
N ASP A 385 4.55 -18.16 -3.16
CA ASP A 385 4.90 -19.42 -3.82
C ASP A 385 5.06 -20.60 -2.85
N ASN A 386 5.43 -20.35 -1.58
CA ASN A 386 5.49 -21.39 -0.54
C ASN A 386 4.11 -22.01 -0.26
N HIS A 387 3.04 -21.26 -0.49
CA HIS A 387 1.64 -21.71 -0.38
C HIS A 387 1.04 -22.13 -1.73
N GLY A 388 1.80 -22.01 -2.83
CA GLY A 388 1.31 -22.23 -4.19
C GLY A 388 0.42 -21.09 -4.72
N ASN A 389 0.30 -19.98 -4.00
CA ASN A 389 -0.42 -18.79 -4.43
C ASN A 389 0.52 -17.87 -5.22
N ILE A 390 0.79 -18.21 -6.47
CA ILE A 390 1.78 -17.49 -7.30
C ILE A 390 1.22 -16.18 -7.88
N HIS A 391 -0.12 -16.05 -7.95
CA HIS A 391 -0.78 -14.91 -8.60
C HIS A 391 -1.45 -13.94 -7.64
N GLY A 392 -1.51 -14.26 -6.35
CA GLY A 392 -2.14 -13.42 -5.36
C GLY A 392 -3.66 -13.45 -5.39
N HIS A 393 -4.25 -12.71 -4.45
CA HIS A 393 -5.69 -12.55 -4.32
C HIS A 393 -6.02 -11.29 -3.51
N ILE A 394 -7.29 -10.91 -3.52
CA ILE A 394 -7.84 -9.84 -2.69
C ILE A 394 -8.79 -10.48 -1.69
N THR A 395 -8.51 -10.33 -0.41
CA THR A 395 -9.41 -10.74 0.68
C THR A 395 -10.38 -9.59 0.98
N ARG A 396 -11.63 -9.91 1.28
CA ARG A 396 -12.60 -8.96 1.83
C ARG A 396 -13.03 -9.41 3.22
N ILE A 397 -12.90 -8.54 4.21
CA ILE A 397 -13.24 -8.77 5.62
C ILE A 397 -14.55 -8.04 5.94
N PHE A 398 -15.42 -8.73 6.66
CA PHE A 398 -16.70 -8.25 7.16
C PHE A 398 -16.66 -8.20 8.69
N GLU A 399 -16.47 -7.00 9.24
CA GLU A 399 -16.49 -6.80 10.68
C GLU A 399 -17.90 -7.06 11.25
N ALA A 400 -17.99 -7.79 12.37
CA ALA A 400 -19.27 -8.12 12.98
C ALA A 400 -20.07 -6.84 13.31
N GLY A 401 -21.35 -6.84 12.92
CA GLY A 401 -22.23 -5.68 13.14
C GLY A 401 -21.89 -4.44 12.33
N ASN A 402 -21.05 -4.57 11.30
CA ASN A 402 -20.59 -3.46 10.46
C ASN A 402 -19.84 -2.36 11.25
N ASP A 403 -19.21 -2.74 12.36
CA ASP A 403 -18.47 -1.84 13.23
C ASP A 403 -16.97 -2.13 13.12
N LEU A 404 -16.19 -1.13 12.69
CA LEU A 404 -14.74 -1.25 12.61
C LEU A 404 -14.09 -1.52 13.97
N ALA A 405 -14.74 -1.34 15.12
CA ALA A 405 -14.20 -1.76 16.42
C ALA A 405 -14.52 -3.22 16.81
N ALA A 406 -15.24 -3.98 15.97
CA ALA A 406 -15.56 -5.37 16.25
C ALA A 406 -14.30 -6.22 16.40
N MET A 407 -14.38 -7.24 17.25
CA MET A 407 -13.31 -8.20 17.51
C MET A 407 -13.49 -9.52 16.76
N GLU A 408 -14.64 -9.68 16.11
CA GLU A 408 -14.99 -10.85 15.31
C GLU A 408 -15.31 -10.39 13.89
N PHE A 409 -14.93 -11.20 12.91
CA PHE A 409 -15.15 -10.91 11.50
C PHE A 409 -15.34 -12.21 10.72
N ASP A 410 -16.08 -12.11 9.63
CA ASP A 410 -16.06 -13.08 8.54
C ASP A 410 -15.15 -12.56 7.42
N PHE A 411 -14.73 -13.43 6.51
CA PHE A 411 -13.96 -13.01 5.33
C PHE A 411 -14.24 -13.90 4.12
N GLU A 412 -13.97 -13.37 2.94
CA GLU A 412 -13.99 -14.09 1.67
C GLU A 412 -12.76 -13.74 0.81
N ILE A 413 -12.47 -14.59 -0.16
CA ILE A 413 -11.58 -14.23 -1.26
C ILE A 413 -12.44 -13.52 -2.30
N PHE A 414 -12.35 -12.20 -2.37
CA PHE A 414 -13.16 -11.37 -3.24
C PHE A 414 -12.76 -11.53 -4.71
N ALA A 415 -11.46 -11.51 -5.00
CA ALA A 415 -10.93 -11.73 -6.33
C ALA A 415 -9.63 -12.53 -6.25
N ALA A 416 -9.50 -13.59 -7.05
CA ALA A 416 -8.27 -14.39 -7.12
C ALA A 416 -7.48 -14.02 -8.39
N GLY A 417 -6.19 -13.74 -8.24
CA GLY A 417 -5.29 -13.53 -9.36
C GLY A 417 -5.08 -14.82 -10.16
N GLY A 418 -4.81 -14.68 -11.46
CA GLY A 418 -4.53 -15.79 -12.34
C GLY A 418 -4.99 -15.55 -13.77
N ARG A 419 -4.61 -16.47 -14.66
CA ARG A 419 -4.88 -16.32 -16.11
C ARG A 419 -6.38 -16.17 -16.44
N GLN A 420 -7.26 -16.71 -15.59
CA GLN A 420 -8.71 -16.62 -15.77
C GLN A 420 -9.27 -15.24 -15.40
N SER A 421 -8.71 -14.58 -14.40
CA SER A 421 -9.10 -13.23 -13.98
C SER A 421 -8.35 -12.12 -14.70
N GLY A 422 -7.24 -12.45 -15.37
CA GLY A 422 -6.52 -11.51 -16.23
C GLY A 422 -5.55 -10.58 -15.50
N PHE A 423 -5.42 -10.71 -14.18
CA PHE A 423 -4.44 -10.00 -13.36
C PHE A 423 -3.63 -10.97 -12.48
N SER A 424 -2.49 -10.51 -11.96
CA SER A 424 -1.60 -11.25 -11.06
C SER A 424 -0.87 -10.25 -10.18
N SER A 425 -0.53 -10.64 -8.96
CA SER A 425 0.18 -9.81 -7.99
C SER A 425 -0.56 -8.49 -7.71
N PRO A 426 -1.83 -8.54 -7.26
CA PRO A 426 -2.54 -7.33 -6.87
C PRO A 426 -1.83 -6.68 -5.68
N ASP A 427 -1.74 -5.35 -5.73
CA ASP A 427 -0.94 -4.56 -4.81
C ASP A 427 -1.78 -3.36 -4.33
N ASN A 428 -1.53 -2.12 -4.78
CA ASN A 428 -2.24 -0.96 -4.26
C ASN A 428 -3.75 -0.93 -4.61
N LEU A 429 -4.52 -0.35 -3.70
CA LEU A 429 -5.98 -0.25 -3.74
C LEU A 429 -6.44 1.20 -3.64
N ALA A 430 -7.52 1.53 -4.34
CA ALA A 430 -8.30 2.74 -4.10
C ALA A 430 -9.77 2.53 -4.44
N PHE A 431 -10.66 3.18 -3.69
CA PHE A 431 -12.08 3.24 -4.05
C PHE A 431 -12.41 4.53 -4.80
N ASP A 432 -13.29 4.42 -5.80
CA ASP A 432 -14.01 5.57 -6.34
C ASP A 432 -15.41 5.73 -5.73
N SER A 433 -16.09 6.81 -6.10
CA SER A 433 -17.43 7.15 -5.61
C SER A 433 -18.55 6.27 -6.13
N ASN A 434 -18.27 5.33 -7.05
CA ASN A 434 -19.20 4.29 -7.48
C ASN A 434 -19.05 3.00 -6.69
N GLY A 435 -17.97 2.88 -5.90
CA GLY A 435 -17.64 1.66 -5.18
C GLY A 435 -16.89 0.66 -6.04
N ASP A 436 -16.31 1.09 -7.16
CA ASP A 436 -15.38 0.26 -7.89
C ASP A 436 -14.01 0.29 -7.21
N LEU A 437 -13.38 -0.88 -7.13
CA LEU A 437 -12.05 -1.04 -6.54
C LEU A 437 -11.00 -0.91 -7.65
N TRP A 438 -10.19 0.12 -7.56
CA TRP A 438 -9.04 0.36 -8.43
C TRP A 438 -7.83 -0.39 -7.86
N VAL A 439 -7.27 -1.31 -8.65
CA VAL A 439 -6.23 -2.25 -8.22
C VAL A 439 -5.04 -2.15 -9.16
N VAL A 440 -3.87 -1.81 -8.65
CA VAL A 440 -2.62 -1.94 -9.41
C VAL A 440 -1.99 -3.31 -9.20
N THR A 441 -1.04 -3.67 -10.04
CA THR A 441 -0.31 -4.93 -9.93
C THR A 441 1.19 -4.72 -9.90
N ASP A 442 1.90 -5.46 -9.04
CA ASP A 442 3.35 -5.60 -9.10
C ASP A 442 3.81 -7.06 -9.29
N ILE A 443 3.90 -7.47 -10.56
CA ILE A 443 4.73 -8.60 -10.94
C ILE A 443 6.18 -8.09 -11.04
N SER A 444 7.02 -8.52 -10.10
CA SER A 444 8.47 -8.21 -10.12
C SER A 444 9.08 -8.22 -11.52
N SER A 445 9.93 -7.23 -11.84
CA SER A 445 10.57 -7.09 -13.16
C SER A 445 11.34 -8.32 -13.61
N SER A 446 11.86 -9.10 -12.67
CA SER A 446 12.55 -10.37 -12.96
C SER A 446 11.61 -11.45 -13.50
N SER A 447 10.33 -11.42 -13.11
CA SER A 447 9.29 -12.41 -13.45
C SER A 447 8.33 -11.93 -14.55
N GLN A 448 8.18 -10.62 -14.70
CA GLN A 448 7.32 -10.00 -15.69
C GLN A 448 7.57 -10.58 -17.09
N ASN A 449 6.50 -10.80 -17.87
CA ASN A 449 6.57 -11.33 -19.23
C ASN A 449 7.17 -12.75 -19.38
N LYS A 450 7.43 -13.50 -18.29
CA LYS A 450 8.08 -14.82 -18.29
C LYS A 450 7.23 -15.86 -17.56
N GLY A 451 7.53 -17.15 -17.80
CA GLY A 451 6.95 -18.27 -17.04
C GLY A 451 5.42 -18.23 -16.93
N VAL A 452 4.92 -18.39 -15.70
CA VAL A 452 3.49 -18.32 -15.38
C VAL A 452 2.91 -16.91 -15.52
N HIS A 453 3.74 -15.87 -15.57
CA HIS A 453 3.33 -14.48 -15.72
C HIS A 453 3.29 -14.01 -17.19
N LYS A 454 3.67 -14.87 -18.15
CA LYS A 454 3.84 -14.50 -19.57
C LYS A 454 2.60 -13.86 -20.22
N SER A 455 1.39 -14.24 -19.79
CA SER A 455 0.14 -13.73 -20.38
C SER A 455 -0.31 -12.37 -19.86
N PHE A 456 0.16 -11.93 -18.69
CA PHE A 456 -0.26 -10.65 -18.09
C PHE A 456 0.49 -9.45 -18.69
N MET A 457 1.62 -9.71 -19.33
CA MET A 457 2.50 -8.71 -19.93
C MET A 457 3.07 -7.71 -18.92
N ASN A 458 3.06 -6.41 -19.20
CA ASN A 458 3.47 -5.39 -18.24
C ASN A 458 2.41 -5.23 -17.13
N ASN A 459 2.85 -4.78 -15.96
CA ASN A 459 1.97 -4.42 -14.84
C ASN A 459 0.92 -3.40 -15.26
N GLY A 460 -0.22 -3.38 -14.57
CA GLY A 460 -1.36 -2.57 -14.95
C GLY A 460 -2.17 -2.04 -13.78
N LEU A 461 -3.15 -1.21 -14.13
CA LEU A 461 -4.18 -0.70 -13.24
C LEU A 461 -5.51 -1.27 -13.74
N PHE A 462 -6.27 -1.86 -12.83
CA PHE A 462 -7.53 -2.53 -13.09
C PHE A 462 -8.65 -1.87 -12.30
N VAL A 463 -9.86 -1.95 -12.83
CA VAL A 463 -11.09 -1.61 -12.12
C VAL A 463 -11.84 -2.91 -11.86
N ILE A 464 -12.15 -3.20 -10.60
CA ILE A 464 -12.87 -4.38 -10.17
C ILE A 464 -14.16 -3.93 -9.45
N PRO A 465 -15.34 -4.07 -10.08
CA PRO A 465 -16.59 -3.72 -9.43
C PRO A 465 -16.81 -4.53 -8.15
N THR A 466 -17.24 -3.88 -7.07
CA THR A 466 -17.49 -4.57 -5.78
C THR A 466 -18.94 -5.00 -5.59
N SER A 467 -19.81 -4.66 -6.54
CA SER A 467 -21.22 -5.03 -6.53
C SER A 467 -21.78 -5.15 -7.95
N GLY A 468 -22.98 -5.72 -8.08
CA GLY A 468 -23.65 -5.89 -9.37
C GLY A 468 -23.21 -7.12 -10.17
N PRO A 469 -23.64 -7.26 -11.43
CA PRO A 469 -23.41 -8.46 -12.24
C PRO A 469 -21.94 -8.73 -12.57
N GLU A 470 -21.13 -7.68 -12.66
CA GLU A 470 -19.69 -7.74 -12.98
C GLU A 470 -18.82 -7.73 -11.71
N GLN A 471 -19.40 -8.00 -10.54
CA GLN A 471 -18.67 -8.02 -9.28
C GLN A 471 -17.47 -9.00 -9.36
N GLY A 472 -16.29 -8.50 -8.98
CA GLY A 472 -15.05 -9.29 -8.97
C GLY A 472 -14.40 -9.49 -10.34
N VAL A 473 -14.98 -8.96 -11.43
CA VAL A 473 -14.38 -9.00 -12.77
C VAL A 473 -13.34 -7.89 -12.90
N ALA A 474 -12.09 -8.25 -13.21
CA ALA A 474 -11.03 -7.28 -13.39
C ALA A 474 -11.01 -6.73 -14.81
N LEU A 475 -11.16 -5.41 -14.93
CA LEU A 475 -11.16 -4.68 -16.19
C LEU A 475 -9.88 -3.84 -16.29
N GLN A 476 -8.98 -4.18 -17.20
CA GLN A 476 -7.71 -3.47 -17.32
C GLN A 476 -7.92 -2.05 -17.86
N PHE A 477 -7.60 -1.05 -17.05
CA PHE A 477 -7.67 0.36 -17.40
C PHE A 477 -6.34 0.86 -17.96
N ALA A 478 -5.22 0.63 -17.27
CA ALA A 478 -3.90 1.06 -17.73
C ALA A 478 -2.89 -0.08 -17.78
N SER A 479 -1.84 0.11 -18.57
CA SER A 479 -0.65 -0.74 -18.58
C SER A 479 0.59 0.14 -18.49
N GLY A 480 1.49 -0.21 -17.59
CA GLY A 480 2.73 0.50 -17.35
C GLY A 480 3.79 0.24 -18.43
N PRO A 481 4.83 1.09 -18.48
CA PRO A 481 6.03 0.85 -19.28
C PRO A 481 6.75 -0.46 -18.95
N VAL A 482 7.82 -0.72 -19.71
CA VAL A 482 8.64 -1.92 -19.53
C VAL A 482 9.27 -1.92 -18.14
N GLU A 483 9.14 -3.04 -17.44
CA GLU A 483 9.79 -3.28 -16.13
C GLU A 483 9.44 -2.22 -15.08
N SER A 484 8.24 -1.62 -15.15
CA SER A 484 7.67 -0.83 -14.06
C SER A 484 6.48 -1.54 -13.47
N GLU A 485 6.18 -1.28 -12.20
CA GLU A 485 4.83 -1.29 -11.66
C GLU A 485 4.10 0.05 -11.85
N LEU A 486 2.79 0.00 -11.62
CA LEU A 486 1.96 1.18 -11.37
C LEU A 486 1.59 1.17 -9.89
N THR A 487 1.59 2.33 -9.23
CA THR A 487 1.36 2.42 -7.77
C THR A 487 0.67 3.74 -7.40
N GLY A 488 0.06 3.76 -6.22
CA GLY A 488 -0.49 4.94 -5.57
C GLY A 488 -1.63 5.60 -6.36
N PRO A 489 -2.68 4.88 -6.79
CA PRO A 489 -3.85 5.51 -7.39
C PRO A 489 -4.52 6.46 -6.37
N PHE A 490 -4.63 7.75 -6.70
CA PHE A 490 -5.29 8.73 -5.83
C PHE A 490 -6.10 9.75 -6.62
N PHE A 491 -7.40 9.85 -6.37
CA PHE A 491 -8.29 10.76 -7.10
C PHE A 491 -8.26 12.19 -6.55
N THR A 492 -8.51 13.17 -7.44
CA THR A 492 -8.98 14.49 -7.01
C THR A 492 -10.35 14.37 -6.35
N PRO A 493 -10.79 15.34 -5.50
CA PRO A 493 -12.07 15.24 -4.79
C PRO A 493 -13.29 15.12 -5.69
N ASP A 494 -13.20 15.58 -6.93
CA ASP A 494 -14.24 15.45 -7.94
C ASP A 494 -14.01 14.29 -8.91
N GLU A 495 -13.04 13.42 -8.66
CA GLU A 495 -12.71 12.22 -9.46
C GLU A 495 -12.49 12.49 -10.97
N GLN A 496 -12.25 13.74 -11.36
CA GLN A 496 -11.94 14.10 -12.75
C GLN A 496 -10.47 13.89 -13.10
N THR A 497 -9.63 13.63 -12.11
CA THR A 497 -8.22 13.30 -12.29
C THR A 497 -7.81 12.20 -11.34
N LEU A 498 -7.09 11.22 -11.87
CA LEU A 498 -6.41 10.17 -11.10
C LEU A 498 -4.91 10.47 -11.13
N PHE A 499 -4.31 10.70 -9.96
CA PHE A 499 -2.86 10.66 -9.81
C PHE A 499 -2.42 9.19 -9.74
N LEU A 500 -1.37 8.85 -10.49
CA LEU A 500 -0.82 7.51 -10.53
C LEU A 500 0.69 7.58 -10.69
N SER A 501 1.42 6.77 -9.95
CA SER A 501 2.86 6.64 -10.05
C SER A 501 3.27 5.52 -11.00
N VAL A 502 4.37 5.75 -11.71
CA VAL A 502 5.12 4.74 -12.45
C VAL A 502 6.48 4.61 -11.76
N GLN A 503 6.67 3.52 -11.02
CA GLN A 503 7.66 3.47 -9.92
C GLN A 503 9.10 3.25 -10.39
N HIS A 504 9.35 2.29 -11.28
CA HIS A 504 10.72 1.86 -11.61
C HIS A 504 10.95 1.45 -13.07
N PRO A 505 10.52 2.24 -14.08
CA PRO A 505 10.67 1.85 -15.49
C PRO A 505 12.12 1.48 -15.83
N GLY A 506 12.29 0.30 -16.43
CA GLY A 506 13.60 -0.22 -16.81
C GLY A 506 14.45 -0.75 -15.65
N GLU A 507 13.83 -1.27 -14.59
CA GLU A 507 14.50 -1.76 -13.37
C GLU A 507 15.65 -2.76 -13.63
N ASN A 508 15.52 -3.63 -14.64
CA ASN A 508 16.56 -4.62 -14.96
C ASN A 508 17.73 -4.01 -15.77
N THR A 509 17.84 -2.69 -15.89
CA THR A 509 18.97 -2.04 -16.57
C THR A 509 20.28 -2.28 -15.81
N GLU A 510 21.22 -2.97 -16.45
CA GLU A 510 22.58 -3.19 -15.90
C GLU A 510 23.60 -2.19 -16.47
N ASP A 511 23.36 -1.66 -17.67
CA ASP A 511 24.24 -0.75 -18.41
C ASP A 511 23.47 0.53 -18.77
N LEU A 512 23.83 1.64 -18.13
CA LEU A 512 23.21 2.96 -18.37
C LEU A 512 23.32 3.44 -19.83
N SER A 513 24.23 2.88 -20.63
CA SER A 513 24.31 3.19 -22.07
C SER A 513 23.29 2.45 -22.93
N LYS A 514 22.64 1.41 -22.36
CA LYS A 514 21.64 0.53 -22.99
C LYS A 514 20.48 0.25 -22.02
N PRO A 515 19.73 1.29 -21.63
CA PRO A 515 18.62 1.11 -20.71
C PRO A 515 17.51 0.26 -21.34
N THR A 516 16.84 -0.55 -20.53
CA THR A 516 15.74 -1.44 -20.96
C THR A 516 14.43 -0.67 -21.20
N SER A 517 14.26 0.47 -20.52
CA SER A 517 13.22 1.46 -20.75
C SER A 517 13.82 2.84 -20.96
N THR A 518 13.10 3.72 -21.65
CA THR A 518 13.43 5.16 -21.74
C THR A 518 12.24 6.05 -21.35
N TRP A 519 11.19 5.47 -20.76
CA TRP A 519 10.04 6.22 -20.26
C TRP A 519 10.49 7.23 -19.18
N PRO A 520 9.98 8.49 -19.17
CA PRO A 520 8.84 9.01 -19.92
C PRO A 520 9.14 9.63 -21.30
N HIS A 521 10.21 9.20 -21.98
CA HIS A 521 10.57 9.64 -23.35
C HIS A 521 10.86 11.14 -23.48
N ARG A 522 11.58 11.70 -22.50
CA ARG A 522 12.00 13.11 -22.56
C ARG A 522 12.96 13.34 -23.72
N SER A 523 12.66 14.37 -24.53
CA SER A 523 13.45 14.69 -25.72
C SER A 523 14.92 14.91 -25.38
N GLY A 524 15.81 14.11 -25.99
CA GLY A 524 17.25 14.20 -25.80
C GLY A 524 17.78 13.47 -24.56
N GLU A 525 16.91 12.85 -23.76
CA GLU A 525 17.29 12.02 -22.62
C GLU A 525 17.15 10.54 -22.97
N LYS A 526 18.01 9.71 -22.36
CA LYS A 526 17.92 8.24 -22.44
C LYS A 526 17.70 7.58 -21.09
N MET A 527 17.71 8.36 -20.01
CA MET A 527 17.54 7.84 -18.66
C MET A 527 16.06 7.55 -18.42
N ALA A 528 15.75 6.33 -17.97
CA ALA A 528 14.42 6.05 -17.45
C ALA A 528 14.22 6.80 -16.12
N ARG A 529 13.02 7.32 -15.91
CA ARG A 529 12.68 8.06 -14.69
C ARG A 529 11.36 7.57 -14.16
N CYS A 530 11.31 7.24 -12.87
CA CYS A 530 10.02 7.15 -12.19
C CYS A 530 9.32 8.51 -12.27
N ALA A 531 8.00 8.50 -12.31
CA ALA A 531 7.25 9.74 -12.31
C ALA A 531 5.83 9.54 -11.78
N VAL A 532 5.26 10.63 -11.28
CA VAL A 532 3.82 10.73 -11.04
C VAL A 532 3.14 11.41 -12.22
N VAL A 533 2.03 10.81 -12.67
CA VAL A 533 1.19 11.33 -13.75
C VAL A 533 -0.17 11.75 -13.23
N ALA A 534 -0.81 12.69 -13.92
CA ALA A 534 -2.24 12.99 -13.77
C ALA A 534 -2.98 12.45 -14.98
N ILE A 535 -3.81 11.43 -14.77
CA ILE A 535 -4.71 10.87 -15.78
C ILE A 535 -6.00 11.68 -15.78
N SER A 536 -6.47 12.07 -16.96
CA SER A 536 -7.73 12.81 -17.16
C SER A 536 -8.52 12.21 -18.31
N GLY A 537 -9.82 12.51 -18.37
CA GLY A 537 -10.75 11.95 -19.36
C GLY A 537 -11.98 11.27 -18.73
N PHE A 538 -12.00 11.18 -17.40
CA PHE A 538 -13.16 10.73 -16.64
C PHE A 538 -14.37 11.61 -16.92
N LYS A 539 -15.46 10.98 -17.33
CA LYS A 539 -16.77 11.61 -17.52
C LYS A 539 -17.65 11.13 -16.38
N LEU A 540 -17.75 11.94 -15.34
CA LEU A 540 -18.71 11.68 -14.27
C LEU A 540 -20.06 12.20 -14.76
N GLU A 541 -21.06 11.31 -14.78
CA GLU A 541 -22.44 11.66 -15.10
C GLU A 541 -23.18 12.27 -13.90
#